data_AF-A0A1A8PFX1-F1
#
_entry.id   AF-A0A1A8PFX1-F1
#
_cell.length_a   1.000
_cell.length_b   1.000
_cell.length_c   1.000
_cell.angle_alpha   90.00
_cell.angle_beta   90.00
_cell.angle_gamma   90.00
#
_symmetry.space_group_name_H-M   'P 1'
#
loop_
_entity.id
_entity.type
_entity.pdbx_description
1 polymer ?
#
loop_
_entity_poly.entity_id
_entity_poly.type
_entity_poly.pdbx_seq_one_letter_code
_entity_poly.pdbx_strand_id
1 'polypeptide(L)'
;HQQDHLAGDKWANARSWRSQNHFGLSCWPWEYCLHPVDWMRDPMADGREFNTHRNALWNMLRAAYPNRIDPKALKGEPLIETESPASFVDWRLRRWKLETEEGPDGTPVTTSLSRTSLVSILPTPVGNKLEDVVGLDSMLHAQVRDHVVHAVDHYWKD
;
A
#
# COMPACT_ATOMS: atom_id res chain seq x y z
N HIS A 1 -45.92 0.44 23.86
CA HIS A 1 -45.34 -0.84 24.31
C HIS A 1 -45.16 -1.74 23.09
N GLN A 2 -44.07 -1.56 22.33
CA GLN A 2 -43.68 -2.43 21.21
C GLN A 2 -42.37 -1.90 20.61
N GLN A 3 -41.24 -2.58 20.90
CA GLN A 3 -40.01 -2.65 20.10
C GLN A 3 -38.89 -3.32 20.92
N ASP A 4 -38.97 -4.63 21.18
CA ASP A 4 -37.88 -5.37 21.86
C ASP A 4 -37.75 -6.84 21.38
N HIS A 5 -38.01 -7.13 20.10
CA HIS A 5 -38.00 -8.53 19.61
C HIS A 5 -37.18 -8.85 18.36
N LEU A 6 -36.23 -8.00 17.92
CA LEU A 6 -35.47 -8.26 16.68
C LEU A 6 -33.93 -8.26 16.81
N ALA A 7 -33.38 -8.44 18.01
CA ALA A 7 -31.92 -8.48 18.22
C ALA A 7 -31.34 -9.88 18.54
N GLY A 8 -32.14 -10.95 18.45
CA GLY A 8 -31.71 -12.30 18.85
C GLY A 8 -31.02 -13.15 17.79
N ASP A 9 -31.33 -12.95 16.51
CA ASP A 9 -31.10 -14.02 15.51
C ASP A 9 -29.85 -13.87 14.62
N LYS A 10 -29.03 -12.83 14.79
CA LYS A 10 -27.82 -12.66 13.96
C LYS A 10 -26.58 -13.41 14.45
N TRP A 11 -26.60 -13.98 15.66
CA TRP A 11 -25.43 -14.68 16.24
C TRP A 11 -25.47 -16.20 16.11
N ALA A 12 -26.58 -16.78 15.67
CA ALA A 12 -26.72 -18.23 15.53
C ALA A 12 -25.95 -18.81 14.32
N ASN A 13 -25.72 -18.01 13.27
CA ASN A 13 -25.19 -18.52 12.00
C ASN A 13 -23.65 -18.60 11.94
N ALA A 14 -22.93 -17.95 12.87
CA ALA A 14 -21.46 -18.01 12.91
C ALA A 14 -20.90 -19.36 13.40
N ARG A 15 -21.75 -20.23 13.97
CA ARG A 15 -21.35 -21.57 14.45
C ARG A 15 -21.39 -22.67 13.38
N SER A 16 -22.08 -22.45 12.27
CA SER A 16 -22.32 -23.49 11.25
C SER A 16 -21.13 -23.73 10.30
N TRP A 17 -20.27 -22.73 10.10
CA TRP A 17 -19.11 -22.85 9.20
C TRP A 17 -17.94 -23.70 9.72
N ARG A 18 -18.05 -24.26 10.93
CA ARG A 18 -16.94 -24.93 11.62
C ARG A 18 -16.90 -26.46 11.45
N SER A 19 -17.70 -27.03 10.54
CA SER A 19 -17.82 -28.49 10.41
C SER A 19 -17.20 -29.12 9.16
N GLN A 20 -16.61 -28.36 8.22
CA GLN A 20 -16.24 -28.94 6.92
C GLN A 20 -14.77 -28.83 6.48
N ASN A 21 -13.88 -28.17 7.22
CA ASN A 21 -12.46 -28.14 6.86
C ASN A 21 -11.64 -29.04 7.79
N HIS A 22 -11.58 -30.32 7.43
CA HIS A 22 -10.53 -31.26 7.84
C HIS A 22 -9.22 -30.87 7.15
N PHE A 23 -8.52 -29.86 7.66
CA PHE A 23 -7.09 -29.70 7.43
C PHE A 23 -6.42 -29.48 8.78
N GLY A 24 -5.57 -30.45 9.15
CA GLY A 24 -4.91 -30.52 10.43
C GLY A 24 -4.07 -29.28 10.70
N LEU A 25 -4.52 -28.46 11.64
CA LEU A 25 -3.68 -27.54 12.38
C LEU A 25 -3.95 -27.81 13.85
N SER A 26 -2.89 -28.24 14.52
CA SER A 26 -2.76 -28.42 15.95
C SER A 26 -3.50 -27.35 16.74
N CYS A 27 -4.29 -27.83 17.71
CA CYS A 27 -4.99 -27.08 18.72
C CYS A 27 -4.21 -25.86 19.21
N TRP A 28 -4.76 -24.67 18.96
CA TRP A 28 -4.53 -23.54 19.86
C TRP A 28 -5.62 -23.58 20.93
N PRO A 29 -5.29 -23.72 22.22
CA PRO A 29 -6.27 -23.51 23.28
C PRO A 29 -6.65 -22.03 23.29
N TRP A 30 -7.91 -21.73 23.00
CA TRP A 30 -8.49 -20.40 23.09
C TRP A 30 -8.48 -19.83 24.53
N GLU A 31 -8.07 -20.63 25.51
CA GLU A 31 -7.94 -20.27 26.93
C GLU A 31 -6.79 -19.28 27.22
N TYR A 32 -5.91 -18.96 26.25
CA TYR A 32 -4.83 -17.98 26.45
C TYR A 32 -5.07 -16.60 25.82
N CYS A 33 -6.23 -16.33 25.22
CA CYS A 33 -6.42 -15.09 24.43
C CYS A 33 -6.95 -13.86 25.19
N LEU A 34 -7.19 -13.89 26.50
CA LEU A 34 -7.78 -12.75 27.23
C LEU A 34 -7.20 -12.52 28.64
N HIS A 35 -5.94 -12.84 28.88
CA HIS A 35 -5.25 -12.23 30.03
C HIS A 35 -4.76 -10.83 29.61
N PRO A 36 -5.09 -9.76 30.36
CA PRO A 36 -4.48 -8.46 30.14
C PRO A 36 -2.98 -8.66 30.27
N VAL A 37 -2.26 -8.53 29.15
CA VAL A 37 -0.81 -8.65 29.11
C VAL A 37 -0.23 -7.62 30.08
N ASP A 38 0.72 -8.02 30.92
CA ASP A 38 1.17 -7.23 32.07
C ASP A 38 1.65 -5.81 31.69
N TRP A 39 2.18 -5.63 30.49
CA TRP A 39 2.57 -4.33 29.95
C TRP A 39 1.40 -3.37 29.66
N MET A 40 0.16 -3.85 29.56
CA MET A 40 -1.05 -3.00 29.46
C MET A 40 -1.46 -2.42 30.82
N ARG A 41 -0.93 -2.94 31.92
CA ARG A 41 -1.26 -2.52 33.29
C ARG A 41 -0.22 -1.57 33.89
N ASP A 42 0.95 -1.46 33.27
CA ASP A 42 2.03 -0.59 33.73
C ASP A 42 1.97 0.78 33.02
N PRO A 43 1.68 1.89 33.74
CA PRO A 43 1.68 3.23 33.17
C PRO A 43 3.08 3.72 32.73
N MET A 44 4.16 3.01 33.08
CA MET A 44 5.53 3.29 32.64
C MET A 44 6.03 2.34 31.53
N ALA A 45 5.18 1.48 30.97
CA ALA A 45 5.57 0.62 29.86
C ALA A 45 6.04 1.46 28.66
N ASP A 46 7.24 1.19 28.15
CA ASP A 46 7.89 1.91 27.04
C ASP A 46 7.23 1.67 25.67
N GLY A 47 6.10 0.97 25.63
CA GLY A 47 5.34 0.64 24.43
C GLY A 47 6.01 -0.39 23.51
N ARG A 48 7.18 -0.93 23.88
CA ARG A 48 7.93 -1.87 23.04
C ARG A 48 7.15 -3.17 22.82
N GLU A 49 6.63 -3.76 23.89
CA GLU A 49 5.87 -5.01 23.82
C GLU A 49 4.55 -4.86 23.04
N PHE A 50 3.86 -3.72 23.21
CA PHE A 50 2.71 -3.38 22.38
C PHE A 50 3.08 -3.32 20.91
N ASN A 51 4.18 -2.62 20.59
CA ASN A 51 4.62 -2.45 19.21
C ASN A 51 5.02 -3.79 18.59
N THR A 52 5.68 -4.68 19.33
CA THR A 52 5.98 -6.05 18.90
C THR A 52 4.70 -6.82 18.55
N HIS A 53 3.71 -6.82 19.45
CA HIS A 53 2.46 -7.54 19.22
C HIS A 53 1.66 -6.94 18.05
N ARG A 54 1.56 -5.62 18.00
CA ARG A 54 0.94 -4.87 16.90
C ARG A 54 1.61 -5.20 15.56
N ASN A 55 2.94 -5.19 15.49
CA ASN A 55 3.67 -5.48 14.26
C ASN A 55 3.47 -6.94 13.82
N ALA A 56 3.48 -7.89 14.75
CA ALA A 56 3.19 -9.29 14.46
C ALA A 56 1.77 -9.47 13.87
N LEU A 57 0.77 -8.82 14.48
CA LEU A 57 -0.60 -8.83 13.98
C LEU A 57 -0.69 -8.23 12.57
N TRP A 58 -0.07 -7.07 12.34
CA TRP A 58 -0.06 -6.45 11.00
C TRP A 58 0.62 -7.33 9.96
N ASN A 59 1.73 -7.98 10.30
CA ASN A 59 2.42 -8.89 9.38
C ASN A 59 1.54 -10.10 9.04
N MET A 60 0.84 -10.68 10.02
CA MET A 60 -0.11 -11.77 9.78
C MET A 60 -1.26 -11.33 8.88
N LEU A 61 -1.81 -10.14 9.12
CA LEU A 61 -2.89 -9.59 8.28
C LEU A 61 -2.43 -9.36 6.84
N ARG A 62 -1.25 -8.78 6.61
CA ARG A 62 -0.71 -8.59 5.25
C ARG A 62 -0.41 -9.91 4.54
N ALA A 63 0.03 -10.93 5.28
CA ALA A 63 0.25 -12.26 4.73
C ALA A 63 -1.08 -12.95 4.34
N ALA A 64 -2.12 -12.82 5.15
CA ALA A 64 -3.44 -13.40 4.88
C ALA A 64 -4.21 -12.65 3.78
N TYR A 65 -4.01 -11.34 3.68
CA TYR A 65 -4.66 -10.46 2.71
C TYR A 65 -3.60 -9.67 1.94
N PRO A 66 -2.87 -10.32 1.02
CA PRO A 66 -1.87 -9.64 0.22
C PRO A 66 -2.53 -8.56 -0.63
N ASN A 67 -1.91 -7.37 -0.66
CA ASN A 67 -2.39 -6.27 -1.47
C ASN A 67 -2.31 -6.68 -2.95
N ARG A 68 -3.48 -6.77 -3.60
CA ARG A 68 -3.55 -7.03 -5.04
C ARG A 68 -3.29 -5.71 -5.74
N ILE A 69 -2.16 -5.61 -6.43
CA ILE A 69 -1.85 -4.46 -7.28
C ILE A 69 -2.91 -4.44 -8.39
N ASP A 70 -3.79 -3.43 -8.36
CA ASP A 70 -4.76 -3.20 -9.43
C ASP A 70 -4.07 -2.45 -10.58
N PRO A 71 -3.93 -3.05 -11.78
CA PRO A 71 -3.34 -2.38 -12.93
C PRO A 71 -4.07 -1.09 -13.32
N LYS A 72 -5.36 -0.96 -12.97
CA LYS A 72 -6.12 0.27 -13.20
C LYS A 72 -5.77 1.36 -12.19
N ALA A 73 -5.53 1.02 -10.93
CA ALA A 73 -5.09 1.99 -9.92
C ALA A 73 -3.71 2.55 -10.26
N LEU A 74 -2.85 1.72 -10.87
CA LEU A 74 -1.55 2.13 -11.40
C LEU A 74 -1.65 3.11 -12.58
N LYS A 75 -2.81 3.25 -13.24
CA LYS A 75 -3.01 4.34 -14.21
C LYS A 75 -3.36 5.59 -13.42
N GLY A 76 -2.36 6.44 -13.21
CA GLY A 76 -2.54 7.72 -12.52
C GLY A 76 -3.37 8.70 -13.33
N GLU A 77 -3.79 9.76 -12.65
CA GLU A 77 -4.33 10.94 -13.34
C GLU A 77 -3.22 11.63 -14.12
N PRO A 78 -3.52 12.16 -15.32
CA PRO A 78 -2.55 12.86 -16.13
C PRO A 78 -2.09 14.14 -15.43
N LEU A 79 -0.86 14.54 -15.71
CA LEU A 79 -0.31 15.80 -15.21
C LEU A 79 -1.15 17.00 -15.69
N ILE A 80 -1.53 17.89 -14.77
CA ILE A 80 -2.27 19.12 -15.06
C ILE A 80 -1.27 20.27 -15.28
N GLU A 81 -1.52 21.12 -16.27
CA GLU A 81 -0.64 22.25 -16.65
C GLU A 81 -0.43 23.31 -15.55
N THR A 82 -1.30 23.36 -14.54
CA THR A 82 -1.24 24.32 -13.44
C THR A 82 -0.52 23.80 -12.19
N GLU A 83 -0.17 22.51 -12.14
CA GLU A 83 0.49 21.91 -10.99
C GLU A 83 2.02 22.09 -11.07
N SER A 84 2.74 22.05 -9.94
CA SER A 84 4.20 21.96 -9.97
C SER A 84 4.64 20.53 -10.36
N PRO A 85 5.56 20.34 -11.32
CA PRO A 85 6.01 19.01 -11.74
C PRO A 85 6.66 18.22 -10.59
N ALA A 86 7.35 18.92 -9.69
CA ALA A 86 7.95 18.32 -8.50
C ALA A 86 6.87 17.81 -7.53
N SER A 87 5.82 18.60 -7.30
CA SER A 87 4.68 18.19 -6.46
C SER A 87 3.96 16.97 -7.05
N PHE A 88 3.81 16.93 -8.37
CA PHE A 88 3.19 15.81 -9.07
C PHE A 88 3.99 14.50 -8.92
N VAL A 89 5.32 14.55 -9.10
CA VAL A 89 6.19 13.37 -8.91
C VAL A 89 6.13 12.89 -7.46
N ASP A 90 6.17 13.81 -6.49
CA ASP A 90 6.10 13.48 -5.06
C ASP A 90 4.73 12.89 -4.69
N TRP A 91 3.63 13.41 -5.26
CA TRP A 91 2.30 12.82 -5.13
C TRP A 91 2.25 11.41 -5.73
N ARG A 92 2.82 11.24 -6.92
CA ARG A 92 2.84 9.94 -7.60
C ARG A 92 3.62 8.90 -6.80
N LEU A 93 4.74 9.29 -6.20
CA LEU A 93 5.53 8.45 -5.31
C LEU A 93 4.72 8.00 -4.07
N ARG A 94 4.00 8.94 -3.44
CA ARG A 94 3.14 8.61 -2.29
C ARG A 94 2.05 7.62 -2.68
N ARG A 95 1.46 7.81 -3.85
CA ARG A 95 0.43 6.92 -4.39
C ARG A 95 0.99 5.52 -4.71
N TRP A 96 2.16 5.45 -5.31
CA TRP A 96 2.86 4.20 -5.57
C TRP A 96 3.09 3.38 -4.29
N LYS A 97 3.59 4.03 -3.22
CA LYS A 97 3.79 3.39 -1.91
C LYS A 97 2.49 2.89 -1.30
N LEU A 98 1.37 3.58 -1.53
CA LEU A 98 0.08 3.17 -1.02
C LEU A 98 -0.51 1.98 -1.78
N GLU A 99 -0.29 1.91 -3.09
CA GLU A 99 -0.81 0.86 -3.96
C GLU A 99 0.03 -0.43 -3.92
N THR A 100 1.35 -0.30 -3.74
CA THR A 100 2.28 -1.43 -3.83
C THR A 100 2.93 -1.82 -2.50
N GLU A 101 2.84 -0.96 -1.47
CA GLU A 101 3.61 -1.07 -0.22
C GLU A 101 5.14 -1.07 -0.40
N GLU A 102 5.62 -0.88 -1.62
CA GLU A 102 7.04 -0.86 -1.98
C GLU A 102 7.50 0.56 -2.34
N GLY A 103 8.82 0.77 -2.19
CA GLY A 103 9.46 1.94 -2.77
C GLY A 103 9.48 1.88 -4.30
N PRO A 104 9.70 3.02 -4.97
CA PRO A 104 9.87 3.08 -6.41
C PRO A 104 11.17 2.36 -6.85
N ASP A 105 12.17 2.29 -5.96
CA ASP A 105 13.46 1.61 -6.16
C ASP A 105 13.48 0.23 -5.47
N GLY A 106 12.35 -0.48 -5.49
CA GLY A 106 12.19 -1.80 -4.87
C GLY A 106 12.89 -2.91 -5.65
N THR A 107 12.11 -3.87 -6.14
CA THR A 107 12.63 -4.90 -7.04
C THR A 107 12.80 -4.33 -8.46
N PRO A 108 13.65 -4.91 -9.32
CA PRO A 108 13.79 -4.45 -10.70
C PRO A 108 12.46 -4.39 -11.47
N VAL A 109 11.56 -5.34 -11.19
CA VAL A 109 10.22 -5.40 -11.79
C VAL A 109 9.34 -4.26 -11.30
N THR A 110 9.29 -4.01 -9.99
CA THR A 110 8.49 -2.91 -9.43
C THR A 110 9.05 -1.55 -9.80
N THR A 111 10.37 -1.45 -9.95
CA THR A 111 11.04 -0.23 -10.40
C THR A 111 10.71 0.09 -11.86
N SER A 112 10.80 -0.90 -12.76
CA SER A 112 10.41 -0.72 -14.17
C SER A 112 8.92 -0.39 -14.30
N LEU A 113 8.05 -1.10 -13.57
CA LEU A 113 6.61 -0.82 -13.56
C LEU A 113 6.29 0.59 -13.05
N SER A 114 7.02 1.08 -12.04
CA SER A 114 6.89 2.44 -11.51
C SER A 114 7.21 3.50 -12.57
N ARG A 115 8.30 3.29 -13.32
CA ARG A 115 8.73 4.21 -14.37
C ARG A 115 7.80 4.19 -15.57
N THR A 116 7.38 3.02 -16.05
CA THR A 116 6.38 2.93 -17.13
C THR A 116 5.09 3.61 -16.72
N SER A 117 4.66 3.42 -15.47
CA SER A 117 3.48 4.06 -14.92
C SER A 117 3.61 5.60 -14.86
N LEU A 118 4.77 6.12 -14.46
CA LEU A 118 5.07 7.55 -14.44
C LEU A 118 5.12 8.16 -15.84
N VAL A 119 5.77 7.50 -16.81
CA VAL A 119 5.85 7.99 -18.20
C VAL A 119 4.47 8.01 -18.86
N SER A 120 3.62 7.02 -18.56
CA SER A 120 2.29 6.90 -19.18
C SER A 120 1.30 8.03 -18.85
N ILE A 121 1.56 8.79 -17.78
CA ILE A 121 0.69 9.89 -17.31
C ILE A 121 1.23 11.27 -17.66
N LEU A 122 2.45 11.34 -18.20
CA LEU A 122 3.04 12.59 -18.67
C LEU A 122 2.49 12.94 -20.06
N PRO A 123 2.54 14.23 -20.46
CA PRO A 123 2.26 14.61 -21.84
C PRO A 123 3.13 13.81 -22.81
N THR A 124 2.54 13.31 -23.89
CA THR A 124 3.23 12.51 -24.92
C THR A 124 4.61 13.06 -25.35
N PRO A 125 4.79 14.37 -25.62
CA PRO A 125 6.10 14.89 -26.01
C PRO A 125 7.15 14.76 -24.89
N VAL A 126 6.74 14.89 -23.63
CA VAL A 126 7.62 14.69 -22.46
C VAL A 126 7.93 13.21 -22.26
N GLY A 127 6.93 12.34 -22.40
CA GLY A 127 7.09 10.88 -22.29
C GLY A 127 8.09 10.33 -23.31
N ASN A 128 7.96 10.71 -24.58
CA ASN A 128 8.87 10.29 -25.64
C ASN A 128 10.32 10.74 -25.37
N LYS A 129 10.50 11.99 -24.89
CA LYS A 129 11.83 12.52 -24.54
C LYS A 129 12.47 11.79 -23.36
N LEU A 130 11.67 11.27 -22.44
CA LEU A 130 12.14 10.47 -21.30
C LEU A 130 12.42 9.02 -21.67
N GLU A 131 11.71 8.43 -22.64
CA GLU A 131 12.04 7.11 -23.19
C GLU A 131 13.39 7.12 -23.91
N ASP A 132 13.75 8.24 -24.56
CA ASP A 132 15.07 8.44 -25.18
C ASP A 132 16.23 8.55 -24.15
N VAL A 133 15.94 8.81 -22.87
CA VAL A 133 16.95 8.86 -21.81
C VAL A 133 17.44 7.45 -21.51
N VAL A 134 18.60 7.10 -22.08
CA VAL A 134 19.29 5.83 -21.83
C VAL A 134 19.46 5.61 -20.32
N GLY A 135 18.90 4.52 -19.82
CA GLY A 135 19.09 4.12 -18.43
C GLY A 135 18.09 4.73 -17.44
N LEU A 136 16.94 5.26 -17.89
CA LEU A 136 15.83 5.58 -16.99
C LEU A 136 15.56 4.41 -16.03
N ASP A 137 15.66 3.19 -16.54
CA ASP A 137 15.47 1.95 -15.79
C ASP A 137 16.62 1.56 -14.80
N SER A 138 17.71 2.31 -14.82
CA SER A 138 18.88 2.11 -13.95
C SER A 138 19.14 3.27 -13.00
N MET A 139 18.45 4.41 -13.20
CA MET A 139 18.59 5.61 -12.39
C MET A 139 17.86 5.51 -11.06
N LEU A 140 18.40 6.17 -10.03
CA LEU A 140 17.70 6.34 -8.75
C LEU A 140 16.48 7.23 -8.93
N HIS A 141 15.43 7.02 -8.13
CA HIS A 141 14.21 7.82 -8.20
C HIS A 141 14.45 9.35 -8.13
N ALA A 142 15.43 9.80 -7.35
CA ALA A 142 15.79 11.22 -7.28
C ALA A 142 16.26 11.79 -8.63
N GLN A 143 17.06 11.03 -9.38
CA GLN A 143 17.53 11.43 -10.71
C GLN A 143 16.39 11.42 -11.73
N VAL A 144 15.49 10.44 -11.64
CA VAL A 144 14.28 10.40 -12.47
C VAL A 144 13.40 11.61 -12.21
N ARG A 145 13.21 11.99 -10.93
CA ARG A 145 12.46 13.20 -10.54
C ARG A 145 13.05 14.45 -11.18
N ASP A 146 14.37 14.63 -11.08
CA ASP A 146 15.04 15.79 -11.67
C ASP A 146 14.89 15.84 -13.20
N HIS A 147 14.99 14.70 -13.89
CA HIS A 147 14.77 14.60 -15.33
C HIS A 147 13.34 14.91 -15.74
N VAL A 148 12.35 14.38 -15.02
CA VAL A 148 10.93 14.65 -15.29
C VAL A 148 10.62 16.12 -15.09
N VAL A 149 11.06 16.71 -13.97
CA VAL A 149 10.85 18.13 -13.68
C VAL A 149 11.47 18.99 -14.78
N HIS A 150 12.70 18.70 -15.18
CA HIS A 150 13.38 19.43 -16.25
C HIS A 150 12.66 19.30 -17.61
N ALA A 151 12.20 18.09 -17.96
CA ALA A 151 11.53 17.83 -19.23
C ALA A 151 10.15 18.50 -19.31
N VAL A 152 9.39 18.49 -18.21
CA VAL A 152 8.09 19.17 -18.11
C VAL A 152 8.26 20.69 -18.11
N ASP A 153 9.22 21.23 -17.35
CA ASP A 153 9.49 22.67 -17.32
C ASP A 153 9.92 23.20 -18.69
N HIS A 154 10.61 22.39 -19.49
CA HIS A 154 10.94 22.73 -20.87
C HIS A 154 9.68 22.74 -21.74
N TYR A 155 8.82 21.73 -21.61
CA TYR A 155 7.59 21.62 -22.39
C TYR A 155 6.61 22.78 -22.17
N TRP A 156 6.52 23.36 -20.98
CA TRP A 156 5.65 24.51 -20.72
C TRP A 156 6.23 25.86 -21.15
N LYS A 157 7.53 25.91 -21.45
CA LYS A 157 8.20 27.13 -21.93
C LYS A 157 8.21 27.25 -23.45
N ASP A 158 8.01 26.13 -24.15
CA ASP A 158 7.85 26.05 -25.60
C ASP A 158 6.41 26.34 -26.03
#